data_AF-A0A401TX26-F1
#
_entry.id   AF-A0A401TX26-F1
#
_cell.length_a   1.000
_cell.length_b   1.000
_cell.length_c   1.000
_cell.angle_alpha   90.00
_cell.angle_beta   90.00
_cell.angle_gamma   90.00
#
_symmetry.space_group_name_H-M   'P 1'
#
loop_
_entity.id
_entity.type
_entity.pdbx_description
1 polymer ?
#
loop_
_entity_poly.entity_id
_entity_poly.type
_entity_poly.pdbx_seq_one_letter_code
_entity_poly.pdbx_strand_id
1 'polypeptide(L)'
;MKRISSEMLSRDHGVAVDPVALEKSISKATEALLGYRQSDGHWVFELEADSTIPAEYILLRHYLAEPVDAALEAKIGNYLRRVQGAHGGWPLVHDGPFDMSASVKSYFALKMIGDSVDAPHMVRAREAIRSRG
;
A
#
# COMPACT_ATOMS: atom_id res chain seq x y z
N MET A 1 -7.42 -42.09 -41.31
CA MET A 1 -8.25 -41.02 -41.89
C MET A 1 -9.06 -40.35 -40.77
N LYS A 2 -8.55 -39.24 -40.22
CA LYS A 2 -9.30 -38.19 -39.51
C LYS A 2 -8.46 -36.91 -39.69
N ARG A 3 -8.83 -36.08 -40.67
CA ARG A 3 -8.24 -34.75 -40.88
C ARG A 3 -8.63 -33.90 -39.67
N ILE A 4 -7.65 -33.43 -38.91
CA ILE A 4 -7.85 -32.33 -37.98
C ILE A 4 -7.88 -31.07 -38.86
N SER A 5 -9.06 -30.45 -38.95
CA SER A 5 -9.28 -29.26 -39.77
C SER A 5 -8.40 -28.11 -39.31
N SER A 6 -7.71 -27.50 -40.26
CA SER A 6 -6.83 -26.33 -40.15
C SER A 6 -7.58 -25.01 -39.80
N GLU A 7 -8.75 -25.10 -39.17
CA GLU A 7 -9.67 -23.96 -38.95
C GLU A 7 -9.65 -23.37 -37.54
N MET A 8 -8.80 -23.86 -36.62
CA MET A 8 -8.48 -23.11 -35.39
C MET A 8 -7.32 -22.14 -35.59
N LEU A 9 -7.34 -21.46 -36.74
CA LEU A 9 -6.55 -20.27 -37.05
C LEU A 9 -6.60 -19.31 -35.86
N SER A 10 -5.43 -19.13 -35.25
CA SER A 10 -4.92 -17.85 -34.77
C SER A 10 -5.98 -16.79 -34.54
N ARG A 11 -6.60 -16.79 -33.35
CA ARG A 11 -7.11 -15.53 -32.81
C ARG A 11 -5.92 -14.72 -32.33
N ASP A 12 -5.27 -14.08 -33.30
CA ASP A 12 -4.44 -12.93 -33.02
C ASP A 12 -5.36 -11.88 -32.38
N HIS A 13 -5.33 -11.76 -31.05
CA HIS A 13 -5.99 -10.67 -30.33
C HIS A 13 -5.09 -9.42 -30.39
N GLY A 14 -4.46 -9.18 -31.54
CA GLY A 14 -3.73 -7.96 -31.83
C GLY A 14 -4.73 -6.82 -31.90
N VAL A 15 -4.95 -6.16 -30.76
CA VAL A 15 -5.63 -4.87 -30.74
C VAL A 15 -4.82 -3.96 -31.66
N ALA A 16 -5.39 -3.58 -32.80
CA ALA A 16 -4.78 -2.63 -33.71
C ALA A 16 -4.66 -1.29 -32.96
N VAL A 17 -3.45 -0.95 -32.54
CA VAL A 17 -3.17 0.33 -31.89
C VAL A 17 -3.00 1.38 -32.98
N ASP A 18 -3.82 2.44 -32.96
CA ASP A 18 -3.63 3.59 -33.84
C ASP A 18 -2.28 4.28 -33.51
N PRO A 19 -1.31 4.31 -34.46
CA PRO A 19 0.00 4.90 -34.21
C PRO A 19 -0.08 6.38 -33.79
N VAL A 20 -1.04 7.13 -34.30
CA VAL A 20 -1.20 8.56 -33.96
C VAL A 20 -1.67 8.72 -32.52
N ALA A 21 -2.65 7.92 -32.10
CA ALA A 21 -3.13 7.91 -30.73
C ALA A 21 -2.04 7.45 -29.74
N LEU A 22 -1.20 6.49 -30.15
CA LEU A 22 -0.06 6.02 -29.36
C LEU A 22 0.96 7.13 -29.14
N GLU A 23 1.45 7.77 -30.20
CA GLU A 23 2.44 8.86 -30.11
C GLU A 23 1.92 10.03 -29.29
N LYS A 24 0.63 10.36 -29.42
CA LYS A 24 0.00 11.41 -28.60
C LYS A 24 -0.03 11.03 -27.12
N SER A 25 -0.23 9.75 -26.80
CA SER A 25 -0.25 9.27 -25.41
C SER A 25 1.14 9.26 -24.80
N ILE A 26 2.15 8.81 -25.56
CA ILE A 26 3.56 8.86 -25.15
C ILE A 26 3.97 10.32 -24.89
N SER A 27 3.73 11.22 -25.85
CA SER A 27 4.09 12.64 -25.71
C SER A 27 3.49 13.26 -24.45
N LYS A 28 2.21 13.02 -24.18
CA LYS A 28 1.53 13.51 -22.97
C LYS A 28 2.12 12.94 -21.68
N ALA A 29 2.42 11.64 -21.65
CA ALA A 29 3.02 11.00 -20.47
C ALA A 29 4.43 11.54 -20.21
N THR A 30 5.22 11.76 -21.28
CA THR A 30 6.54 12.37 -21.19
C THR A 30 6.46 13.81 -20.67
N GLU A 31 5.56 14.64 -21.21
CA GLU A 31 5.34 16.00 -20.71
C GLU A 31 4.93 16.02 -19.24
N ALA A 32 4.02 15.12 -18.84
CA ALA A 32 3.59 15.00 -17.45
C ALA A 32 4.75 14.61 -16.52
N LEU A 33 5.54 13.59 -16.89
CA LEU A 33 6.71 13.16 -16.10
C LEU A 33 7.76 14.26 -16.03
N LEU A 34 8.06 14.95 -17.13
CA LEU A 34 8.98 16.10 -17.13
C LEU A 34 8.47 17.25 -16.27
N GLY A 35 7.15 17.41 -16.13
CA GLY A 35 6.54 18.37 -15.21
C GLY A 35 6.82 18.08 -13.71
N TYR A 36 7.12 16.85 -13.34
CA TYR A 36 7.52 16.48 -11.97
C TYR A 36 9.02 16.61 -11.70
N ARG A 37 9.83 16.88 -12.74
CA ARG A 37 11.28 16.96 -12.63
C ARG A 37 11.68 18.20 -11.83
N GLN A 38 12.56 18.01 -10.85
CA GLN A 38 13.11 19.09 -10.04
C GLN A 38 14.13 19.93 -10.84
N SER A 39 14.48 21.12 -10.34
CA SER A 39 15.35 22.06 -11.06
C SER A 39 16.79 21.55 -11.30
N ASP A 40 17.28 20.66 -10.44
CA ASP A 40 18.57 19.97 -10.55
C ASP A 40 18.47 18.65 -11.36
N GLY A 41 17.27 18.31 -11.80
CA GLY A 41 17.01 17.28 -12.79
C GLY A 41 16.58 15.92 -12.25
N HIS A 42 16.44 15.73 -10.94
CA HIS A 42 15.94 14.49 -10.34
C HIS A 42 14.41 14.45 -10.25
N TRP A 43 13.86 13.29 -9.88
CA TRP A 43 12.44 13.09 -9.56
C TRP A 43 12.29 12.66 -8.10
N VAL A 44 11.25 13.16 -7.44
CA VAL A 44 10.89 12.75 -6.08
C VAL A 44 9.44 12.30 -6.10
N PHE A 45 9.23 11.05 -5.71
CA PHE A 45 7.91 10.47 -5.49
C PHE A 45 7.89 9.80 -4.12
N GLU A 46 6.70 9.64 -3.58
CA GLU A 46 6.50 8.91 -2.34
C GLU A 46 6.83 7.43 -2.56
N LEU A 47 7.69 6.89 -1.69
CA LEU A 47 7.90 5.46 -1.58
C LEU A 47 7.00 4.95 -0.44
N GLU A 48 5.81 4.47 -0.79
CA GLU A 48 4.92 3.85 0.18
C GLU A 48 5.44 2.44 0.52
N ALA A 49 6.01 2.31 1.72
CA ALA A 49 6.34 1.03 2.31
C ALA A 49 5.12 0.44 3.05
N ASP A 50 5.31 -0.67 3.75
CA ASP A 50 4.26 -1.25 4.59
C ASP A 50 4.07 -0.48 5.92
N SER A 51 3.03 -0.89 6.66
CA SER A 51 2.65 -0.29 7.95
C SER A 51 3.70 -0.35 9.06
N THR A 52 4.72 -1.19 8.95
CA THR A 52 5.70 -1.42 10.01
C THR A 52 6.61 -0.23 10.21
N ILE A 53 7.10 0.43 9.16
CA ILE A 53 7.99 1.60 9.29
C ILE A 53 7.35 2.71 10.15
N PRO A 54 6.14 3.20 9.84
CA PRO A 54 5.52 4.24 10.65
C PRO A 54 5.06 3.73 12.03
N ALA A 55 4.64 2.47 12.17
CA ALA A 55 4.28 1.90 13.46
C ALA A 55 5.51 1.79 14.39
N GLU A 56 6.62 1.28 13.89
CA GLU A 56 7.89 1.17 14.61
C GLU A 56 8.45 2.55 14.97
N TYR A 57 8.24 3.55 14.11
CA TYR A 57 8.64 4.92 14.43
C TYR A 57 7.91 5.46 15.68
N ILE A 58 6.58 5.28 15.78
CA ILE A 58 5.83 5.60 17.01
C ILE A 58 6.45 4.89 18.21
N LEU A 59 6.61 3.57 18.11
CA LEU A 59 7.12 2.74 19.21
C LEU A 59 8.54 3.16 19.63
N LEU A 60 9.40 3.50 18.67
CA LEU A 60 10.75 3.99 18.91
C LEU A 60 10.76 5.31 19.68
N ARG A 61 9.94 6.29 19.28
CA ARG A 61 9.92 7.59 19.97
C ARG A 61 9.41 7.46 21.41
N HIS A 62 8.39 6.63 21.63
CA HIS A 62 7.95 6.31 22.99
C HIS A 62 9.02 5.58 23.80
N TYR A 63 9.75 4.65 23.19
CA TYR A 63 10.87 3.95 23.84
C TYR A 63 11.99 4.92 24.25
N LEU A 64 12.31 5.90 23.40
CA LEU A 64 13.31 6.93 23.67
C LEU A 64 12.81 8.03 24.63
N ALA A 65 11.55 7.97 25.06
CA ALA A 65 10.89 8.99 25.87
C ALA A 65 10.99 10.40 25.27
N GLU A 66 10.94 10.51 23.93
CA GLU A 66 10.87 11.80 23.25
C GLU A 66 9.56 12.52 23.59
N PRO A 67 9.52 13.86 23.51
CA PRO A 67 8.28 14.61 23.63
C PRO A 67 7.24 14.13 22.62
N VAL A 68 6.01 13.91 23.09
CA VAL A 68 4.88 13.50 22.25
C VAL A 68 4.65 14.52 21.14
N ASP A 69 4.66 14.05 19.89
CA ASP A 69 4.31 14.83 18.71
C ASP A 69 2.92 14.37 18.25
N ALA A 70 1.90 14.94 18.89
CA ALA A 70 0.52 14.55 18.66
C ALA A 70 0.09 14.76 17.19
N ALA A 71 0.68 15.73 16.49
CA ALA A 71 0.34 15.99 15.09
C ALA A 71 0.90 14.90 14.17
N LEU A 72 2.14 14.47 14.42
CA LEU A 72 2.75 13.37 13.67
C LEU A 72 2.09 12.02 13.99
N GLU A 73 1.85 11.73 15.27
CA GLU A 73 1.16 10.52 15.71
C GLU A 73 -0.26 10.43 15.12
N ALA A 74 -0.99 11.55 15.06
CA ALA A 74 -2.31 11.58 14.42
C ALA A 74 -2.23 11.27 12.91
N LYS A 75 -1.22 11.78 12.20
CA LYS A 75 -1.00 11.48 10.77
C LYS A 75 -0.69 10.00 10.56
N ILE A 76 0.21 9.43 11.37
CA ILE A 76 0.55 8.00 11.30
C ILE A 76 -0.68 7.15 11.65
N GLY A 77 -1.43 7.50 12.70
CA GLY A 77 -2.64 6.77 13.07
C GLY A 77 -3.68 6.74 11.95
N ASN A 78 -3.87 7.87 11.25
CA ASN A 78 -4.76 7.95 10.10
C ASN A 78 -4.30 7.04 8.95
N TYR A 79 -2.99 7.01 8.68
CA TYR A 79 -2.40 6.09 7.72
C TYR A 79 -2.67 4.63 8.11
N LEU A 80 -2.30 4.22 9.33
CA LEU A 80 -2.46 2.83 9.81
C LEU A 80 -3.92 2.36 9.74
N ARG A 81 -4.88 3.21 10.15
CA ARG A 81 -6.31 2.89 10.04
C ARG A 81 -6.79 2.75 8.60
N ARG A 82 -6.27 3.57 7.68
CA ARG A 82 -6.62 3.54 6.25
C ARG A 82 -6.12 2.27 5.56
N VAL A 83 -4.92 1.79 5.90
CA VAL A 83 -4.29 0.64 5.24
C VAL A 83 -4.56 -0.71 5.92
N GLN A 84 -5.46 -0.74 6.91
CA GLN A 84 -5.89 -2.00 7.53
C GLN A 84 -6.67 -2.84 6.51
N GLY A 85 -6.20 -4.08 6.28
CA GLY A 85 -6.80 -4.97 5.30
C GLY A 85 -8.17 -5.52 5.69
N ALA A 86 -8.92 -6.02 4.69
CA ALA A 86 -10.22 -6.66 4.90
C ALA A 86 -10.15 -7.88 5.83
N HIS A 87 -9.00 -8.55 5.89
CA HIS A 87 -8.70 -9.64 6.81
C HIS A 87 -8.53 -9.19 8.28
N GLY A 88 -8.67 -7.89 8.58
CA GLY A 88 -8.65 -7.32 9.94
C GLY A 88 -7.26 -6.93 10.45
N GLY A 89 -6.19 -7.34 9.80
CA GLY A 89 -4.81 -7.01 10.16
C GLY A 89 -4.15 -6.06 9.16
N TRP A 90 -2.82 -6.14 9.05
CA TRP A 90 -2.01 -5.39 8.09
C TRP A 90 -1.16 -6.31 7.22
N PRO A 91 -1.06 -6.04 5.90
CA PRO A 91 -0.19 -6.75 4.98
C PRO A 91 1.20 -6.09 4.85
N LEU A 92 2.15 -6.79 4.22
CA LEU A 92 3.47 -6.25 3.84
C LEU A 92 3.47 -5.54 2.47
N VAL A 93 2.39 -5.69 1.70
CA VAL A 93 2.22 -5.06 0.38
C VAL A 93 0.76 -4.66 0.20
N HIS A 94 0.50 -3.69 -0.69
CA HIS A 94 -0.85 -3.24 -1.00
C HIS A 94 -1.75 -4.42 -1.41
N ASP A 95 -2.94 -4.50 -0.80
CA ASP A 95 -3.91 -5.60 -0.97
C ASP A 95 -3.34 -7.01 -0.77
N GLY A 96 -2.24 -7.13 -0.03
CA GLY A 96 -1.59 -8.39 0.29
C GLY A 96 -2.35 -9.23 1.33
N PRO A 97 -1.87 -10.45 1.61
CA PRO A 97 -2.40 -11.28 2.68
C PRO A 97 -2.05 -10.69 4.06
N PHE A 98 -2.78 -11.15 5.08
CA PHE A 98 -2.46 -10.87 6.48
C PHE A 98 -0.99 -11.22 6.79
N ASP A 99 -0.29 -10.29 7.42
CA ASP A 99 1.02 -10.55 8.03
C ASP A 99 0.96 -10.38 9.56
N MET A 100 1.49 -11.35 10.30
CA MET A 100 1.42 -11.34 11.77
C MET A 100 2.25 -10.21 12.38
N SER A 101 3.47 -10.01 11.88
CA SER A 101 4.41 -9.03 12.43
C SER A 101 3.90 -7.62 12.21
N ALA A 102 3.49 -7.31 10.97
CA ALA A 102 2.89 -6.03 10.61
C ALA A 102 1.62 -5.75 11.43
N SER A 103 0.78 -6.77 11.62
CA SER A 103 -0.47 -6.61 12.36
C SER A 103 -0.26 -6.30 13.83
N VAL A 104 0.66 -7.03 14.49
CA VAL A 104 0.97 -6.80 15.90
C VAL A 104 1.57 -5.40 16.09
N LYS A 105 2.56 -5.01 15.28
CA LYS A 105 3.21 -3.69 15.38
C LYS A 105 2.21 -2.55 15.19
N SER A 106 1.37 -2.64 14.16
CA SER A 106 0.35 -1.62 13.88
C SER A 106 -0.70 -1.52 14.99
N TYR A 107 -1.16 -2.66 15.52
CA TYR A 107 -2.09 -2.68 16.65
C TYR A 107 -1.47 -2.03 17.90
N PHE A 108 -0.22 -2.37 18.22
CA PHE A 108 0.47 -1.77 19.37
C PHE A 108 0.70 -0.27 19.19
N ALA A 109 1.13 0.18 18.01
CA ALA A 109 1.32 1.60 17.73
C ALA A 109 0.01 2.39 17.90
N LEU A 110 -1.11 1.91 17.36
CA LEU A 110 -2.42 2.54 17.53
C LEU A 110 -2.85 2.58 19.01
N LYS A 111 -2.63 1.49 19.75
CA LYS A 111 -2.91 1.44 21.18
C LYS A 111 -2.06 2.45 21.97
N MET A 112 -0.77 2.60 21.60
CA MET A 112 0.16 3.53 22.25
C MET A 112 -0.27 4.99 22.08
N ILE A 113 -0.80 5.35 20.92
CA ILE A 113 -1.28 6.72 20.64
C ILE A 113 -2.74 6.95 21.07
N GLY A 114 -3.34 6.00 21.81
CA GLY A 114 -4.61 6.21 22.51
C GLY A 114 -5.86 5.61 21.85
N ASP A 115 -5.73 4.82 20.77
CA ASP A 115 -6.89 4.13 20.21
C ASP A 115 -7.43 3.11 21.23
N SER A 116 -8.73 3.22 21.54
CA SER A 116 -9.41 2.29 22.44
C SER A 116 -9.34 0.86 21.89
N VAL A 117 -9.00 -0.11 22.75
CA VAL A 117 -9.00 -1.54 22.40
C VAL A 117 -10.37 -2.06 21.98
N ASP A 118 -11.43 -1.32 22.28
CA ASP A 118 -12.82 -1.66 21.90
C ASP A 118 -13.28 -0.94 20.62
N ALA A 119 -12.44 -0.09 20.02
CA ALA A 119 -12.75 0.53 18.74
C ALA A 119 -12.88 -0.53 17.62
N PRO A 120 -13.77 -0.35 16.62
CA PRO A 120 -14.06 -1.40 15.62
C PRO A 120 -12.83 -1.94 14.87
N HIS A 121 -11.86 -1.08 14.54
CA HIS A 121 -10.62 -1.49 13.88
C HIS A 121 -9.67 -2.25 14.83
N MET A 122 -9.63 -1.87 16.10
CA MET A 122 -8.84 -2.55 17.13
C MET A 122 -9.40 -3.92 17.46
N VAL A 123 -10.73 -4.06 17.55
CA VAL A 123 -11.39 -5.36 17.74
C VAL A 123 -11.07 -6.30 16.57
N ARG A 124 -11.26 -5.84 15.33
CA ARG A 124 -10.94 -6.65 14.13
C ARG A 124 -9.50 -7.11 14.10
N ALA A 125 -8.56 -6.21 14.42
CA ALA A 125 -7.14 -6.54 14.50
C ALA A 125 -6.85 -7.58 15.57
N ARG A 126 -7.36 -7.38 16.79
CA ARG A 126 -7.16 -8.31 17.91
C ARG A 126 -7.71 -9.70 17.58
N GLU A 127 -8.92 -9.80 17.03
CA GLU A 127 -9.49 -11.10 16.68
C GLU A 127 -8.71 -11.78 15.55
N ALA A 128 -8.27 -11.02 14.53
CA ALA A 128 -7.47 -11.56 13.43
C ALA A 128 -6.08 -12.05 13.87
N ILE A 129 -5.44 -11.35 14.81
CA ILE A 129 -4.17 -11.75 15.44
C ILE A 129 -4.40 -13.04 16.25
N ARG A 130 -5.34 -13.02 17.20
CA ARG A 130 -5.61 -14.17 18.09
C ARG A 130 -6.03 -15.43 17.35
N SER A 131 -6.70 -15.32 16.21
CA SER A 131 -7.07 -16.49 15.40
C SER A 131 -5.87 -17.14 14.70
N ARG A 132 -4.68 -16.56 14.78
CA ARG A 132 -3.45 -17.00 14.10
C ARG A 132 -2.23 -17.15 15.04
N GLY A 133 -2.37 -16.82 16.33
CA GLY A 133 -1.32 -16.88 17.35
C GLY A 133 -1.59 -15.95 18.53
#